data_AF-A0A5E4KLE2-F1
#
_entry.id   AF-A0A5E4KLE2-F1
#
_cell.length_a   1.000
_cell.length_b   1.000
_cell.length_c   1.000
_cell.angle_alpha   90.00
_cell.angle_beta   90.00
_cell.angle_gamma   90.00
#
_symmetry.space_group_name_H-M   'P 1'
#
loop_
_entity.id
_entity.type
_entity.pdbx_description
1 polymer ?
#
loop_
_entity_poly.entity_id
_entity_poly.type
_entity_poly.pdbx_seq_one_letter_code
_entity_poly.pdbx_strand_id
1 'polypeptide(L)'
;MKKKDVTVKSSILKGRVCAVCGCKFDVKLDENNVIPIRYFFSKELIRNLTDNEGDTSTFMISRKTIADIARKIAENLHPEKIILFGSYAWGKPDNDSDLDLFVIMESAERPIKRAASIRRY
;
A
#
# COMPACT_ATOMS: atom_id res chain seq x y z
N MET A 1 -24.11 -25.76 -15.91
CA MET A 1 -22.69 -25.60 -15.51
C MET A 1 -22.66 -25.34 -14.01
N LYS A 2 -22.26 -26.32 -13.17
CA LYS A 2 -22.17 -26.13 -11.72
C LYS A 2 -21.08 -25.10 -11.44
N LYS A 3 -21.42 -23.94 -10.85
CA LYS A 3 -20.42 -23.04 -10.28
C LYS A 3 -19.68 -23.87 -9.22
N LYS A 4 -18.40 -24.14 -9.42
CA LYS A 4 -17.57 -24.70 -8.36
C LYS A 4 -17.50 -23.61 -7.30
N ASP A 5 -18.16 -23.82 -6.17
CA ASP A 5 -17.89 -23.08 -4.95
C ASP A 5 -16.41 -23.32 -4.62
N VAL A 6 -15.56 -22.37 -5.01
CA VAL A 6 -14.19 -22.30 -4.52
C VAL A 6 -14.33 -21.76 -3.10
N THR A 7 -14.39 -22.66 -2.11
CA THR A 7 -14.35 -22.25 -0.71
C THR A 7 -12.95 -21.70 -0.42
N VAL A 8 -12.72 -20.42 -0.75
CA VAL A 8 -11.47 -19.73 -0.40
C VAL A 8 -11.45 -19.61 1.11
N LYS A 9 -10.50 -20.29 1.76
CA LYS A 9 -10.31 -20.18 3.21
C LYS A 9 -10.04 -18.72 3.56
N SER A 10 -11.00 -18.04 4.19
CA SER A 10 -10.80 -16.69 4.72
C SER A 10 -9.58 -16.73 5.64
N SER A 11 -8.56 -15.94 5.32
CA SER A 11 -7.32 -15.87 6.11
C SER A 11 -7.29 -14.55 6.86
N ILE A 12 -6.92 -14.59 8.14
CA ILE A 12 -6.78 -13.39 8.97
C ILE A 12 -5.31 -13.04 9.05
N LEU A 13 -4.93 -11.90 8.47
CA LEU A 13 -3.62 -11.30 8.65
C LEU A 13 -3.61 -10.55 9.98
N LYS A 14 -2.95 -11.12 10.99
CA LYS A 14 -2.82 -10.46 12.28
C LYS A 14 -1.76 -9.36 12.29
N GLY A 15 -1.94 -8.36 13.15
CA GLY A 15 -0.91 -7.39 13.54
C GLY A 15 -0.40 -6.48 12.42
N ARG A 16 -1.25 -6.15 11.45
CA ARG A 16 -0.91 -5.27 10.33
C ARG A 16 -0.87 -3.81 10.78
N VAL A 17 -0.05 -3.01 10.11
CA VAL A 17 0.16 -1.60 10.47
C VAL A 17 -0.54 -0.70 9.45
N CYS A 18 -1.34 0.25 9.95
CA CYS A 18 -1.95 1.27 9.11
C CYS A 18 -0.91 2.19 8.48
N ALA A 19 -1.00 2.41 7.18
CA ALA A 19 -0.14 3.38 6.51
C ALA A 19 -0.49 4.85 6.87
N VAL A 20 -1.70 5.11 7.38
CA VAL A 20 -2.17 6.47 7.73
C VAL A 20 -1.85 6.83 9.19
N CYS A 21 -2.34 6.04 10.16
CA CYS A 21 -2.19 6.32 11.60
C CYS A 21 -0.99 5.60 12.25
N GLY A 22 -0.40 4.58 11.59
CA GLY A 22 0.57 3.68 12.24
C GLY A 22 -0.02 2.68 13.24
N CYS A 23 -1.34 2.71 13.47
CA CYS A 23 -2.02 1.85 14.41
C CYS A 23 -2.07 0.37 13.92
N LYS A 24 -2.00 -0.59 14.86
CA LYS A 24 -2.02 -2.02 14.55
C LYS A 24 -3.45 -2.56 14.47
N PHE A 25 -3.74 -3.42 13.51
CA PHE A 25 -5.04 -4.08 13.34
C PHE A 25 -4.92 -5.43 12.64
N ASP A 26 -5.97 -6.24 12.78
CA ASP A 26 -6.11 -7.50 12.05
C ASP A 26 -6.97 -7.30 10.80
N VAL A 27 -6.68 -8.07 9.75
CA VAL A 27 -7.36 -7.97 8.45
C VAL A 27 -7.88 -9.32 8.05
N LYS A 28 -9.19 -9.42 7.82
CA LYS A 28 -9.80 -10.57 7.19
C LYS A 28 -9.68 -10.41 5.68
N LEU A 29 -9.02 -11.36 5.02
CA LEU A 29 -8.94 -11.41 3.56
C LEU A 29 -10.08 -12.26 3.00
N ASP A 30 -10.70 -11.74 1.96
CA ASP A 30 -11.58 -12.49 1.05
C ASP A 30 -11.10 -12.28 -0.40
N GLU A 31 -11.63 -13.09 -1.31
CA GLU A 31 -11.23 -13.11 -2.73
C GLU A 31 -11.59 -11.82 -3.50
N ASN A 32 -12.44 -10.96 -2.96
CA ASN A 32 -12.96 -9.78 -3.65
C ASN A 32 -12.39 -8.46 -3.12
N ASN A 33 -11.75 -8.45 -1.94
CA ASN A 33 -11.48 -7.22 -1.21
C ASN A 33 -10.00 -6.82 -1.10
N VAL A 34 -9.09 -7.49 -1.82
CA VAL A 34 -7.65 -7.22 -1.70
C VAL A 34 -7.05 -6.67 -2.98
N ILE A 35 -6.39 -5.52 -2.89
CA ILE A 35 -5.63 -4.91 -3.98
C ILE A 35 -4.19 -4.67 -3.51
N PRO A 36 -3.21 -5.45 -3.98
CA PRO A 36 -1.81 -5.13 -3.75
C PRO A 36 -1.42 -3.92 -4.60
N ILE A 37 -0.77 -2.93 -3.98
CA ILE A 37 -0.24 -1.76 -4.66
C ILE A 37 1.23 -1.63 -4.31
N ARG A 38 2.07 -1.92 -5.29
CA ARG A 38 3.50 -1.68 -5.19
C ARG A 38 3.83 -0.40 -5.93
N TYR A 39 4.40 0.55 -5.21
CA TYR A 39 5.01 1.73 -5.77
C TYR A 39 6.53 1.53 -5.83
N PHE A 40 7.06 1.54 -7.05
CA PHE A 40 8.49 1.59 -7.27
C PHE A 40 8.93 3.04 -7.11
N PHE A 41 9.56 3.34 -5.98
CA PHE A 41 10.15 4.65 -5.76
C PHE A 41 11.52 4.68 -6.43
N SER A 42 11.60 5.28 -7.62
CA SER A 42 12.90 5.49 -8.26
C SER A 42 13.68 6.58 -7.52
N LYS A 43 15.01 6.47 -7.53
CA LYS A 43 15.92 7.52 -7.01
C LYS A 43 15.66 8.89 -7.64
N GLU A 44 15.14 8.91 -8.86
CA GLU A 44 14.75 10.11 -9.60
C GLU A 44 13.49 10.76 -9.04
N LEU A 45 12.47 9.96 -8.66
CA LEU A 45 11.27 10.46 -7.99
C LEU A 45 11.60 11.06 -6.62
N ILE A 46 12.52 10.46 -5.86
CA ILE A 46 12.94 10.97 -4.55
C ILE A 46 13.62 12.33 -4.70
N ARG A 47 14.52 12.48 -5.68
CA ARG A 47 15.16 13.78 -5.98
C ARG A 47 14.16 14.88 -6.28
N ASN A 48 13.11 14.57 -7.02
CA ASN A 48 12.06 15.54 -7.38
C ASN A 48 11.06 15.83 -6.24
N LEU A 49 11.01 14.98 -5.21
CA LEU A 49 10.14 15.16 -4.03
C LEU A 49 10.87 15.80 -2.85
N THR A 50 12.20 15.85 -2.87
CA THR A 50 13.03 16.48 -1.83
C THR A 50 13.54 17.83 -2.33
N ASP A 51 12.79 18.91 -2.10
CA ASP A 51 13.17 20.30 -2.47
C ASP A 51 14.32 20.89 -1.61
N ASN A 52 15.21 20.08 -1.03
CA ASN A 52 16.28 20.60 -0.18
C ASN A 52 17.63 20.00 -0.57
N GLU A 53 18.50 20.88 -1.09
CA GLU A 53 19.93 20.65 -1.13
C GLU A 53 20.45 20.41 0.29
N GLY A 54 21.19 19.31 0.48
CA GLY A 54 22.04 19.12 1.65
C GLY A 54 21.70 17.95 2.58
N ASP A 55 21.59 16.73 2.05
CA ASP A 55 22.19 15.53 2.67
C ASP A 55 22.07 14.33 1.70
N THR A 56 23.19 13.95 1.08
CA THR A 56 23.24 12.86 0.09
C THR A 56 23.33 11.48 0.74
N SER A 57 23.10 11.34 2.05
CA SER A 57 23.37 10.08 2.75
C SER A 57 22.17 9.15 2.95
N THR A 58 20.92 9.56 2.69
CA THR A 58 19.76 8.64 2.84
C THR A 58 18.56 9.00 1.96
N PHE A 59 18.37 8.26 0.86
CA PHE A 59 17.22 8.38 -0.06
C PHE A 59 16.04 7.50 0.41
N MET A 60 15.66 7.59 1.68
CA MET A 60 14.56 6.79 2.24
C MET A 60 13.28 7.63 2.32
N ILE A 61 12.14 7.00 2.07
CA ILE A 61 10.84 7.66 2.15
C ILE A 61 10.50 7.90 3.62
N SER A 62 10.27 9.16 3.99
CA SER A 62 9.90 9.50 5.36
C SER A 62 8.52 8.90 5.72
N ARG A 63 8.32 8.57 7.01
CA ARG A 63 7.00 8.14 7.53
C ARG A 63 5.90 9.17 7.23
N LYS A 64 6.24 10.46 7.25
CA LYS A 64 5.32 11.56 6.92
C LYS A 64 4.87 11.46 5.46
N THR A 65 5.80 11.29 4.53
CA THR A 65 5.53 11.12 3.10
C THR A 65 4.68 9.88 2.83
N ILE A 66 4.97 8.75 3.48
CA ILE A 66 4.14 7.53 3.37
C ILE A 66 2.71 7.81 3.82
N ALA A 67 2.53 8.51 4.95
CA ALA A 67 1.22 8.87 5.45
C ALA A 67 0.48 9.86 4.52
N ASP A 68 1.20 10.80 3.88
CA ASP A 68 0.64 11.71 2.89
C ASP A 68 0.13 10.96 1.65
N ILE A 69 0.92 10.01 1.13
CA ILE A 69 0.50 9.15 0.01
C ILE A 69 -0.73 8.33 0.41
N ALA A 70 -0.70 7.70 1.59
CA ALA A 70 -1.82 6.91 2.07
C ALA A 70 -3.08 7.75 2.26
N ARG A 71 -2.97 9.00 2.74
CA ARG A 71 -4.09 9.94 2.84
C ARG A 71 -4.70 10.26 1.47
N LYS A 72 -3.88 10.59 0.47
CA LYS A 72 -4.36 10.84 -0.89
C LYS A 72 -5.11 9.64 -1.46
N ILE A 73 -4.57 8.44 -1.28
CA ILE A 73 -5.26 7.20 -1.66
C ILE A 73 -6.61 7.08 -0.92
N ALA A 74 -6.62 7.35 0.38
CA ALA A 74 -7.83 7.25 1.20
C ALA A 74 -8.93 8.24 0.75
N GLU A 75 -8.56 9.48 0.46
CA GLU A 75 -9.48 10.54 0.02
C GLU A 75 -10.07 10.27 -1.37
N ASN A 76 -9.30 9.67 -2.28
CA ASN A 76 -9.76 9.43 -3.65
C ASN A 76 -10.52 8.11 -3.80
N LEU A 77 -10.12 7.06 -3.08
CA LEU A 77 -10.64 5.71 -3.28
C LEU A 77 -11.56 5.20 -2.16
N HIS A 78 -11.61 5.90 -1.02
CA HIS A 78 -12.41 5.51 0.15
C HIS A 78 -12.25 4.04 0.55
N PRO A 79 -11.01 3.53 0.68
CA PRO A 79 -10.79 2.14 1.02
C PRO A 79 -11.17 1.85 2.47
N GLU A 80 -11.49 0.60 2.75
CA GLU A 80 -11.73 0.13 4.11
C GLU A 80 -10.44 0.22 4.94
N LYS A 81 -9.30 -0.18 4.35
CA LYS A 81 -7.99 -0.17 5.03
C LYS A 81 -6.85 0.07 4.05
N ILE A 82 -5.79 0.77 4.51
CA ILE A 82 -4.50 0.88 3.82
C ILE A 82 -3.40 0.37 4.74
N ILE A 83 -2.73 -0.69 4.31
CA ILE A 83 -1.75 -1.42 5.12
C ILE A 83 -0.36 -1.19 4.54
N LEU A 84 0.60 -0.84 5.40
CA LEU A 84 2.01 -0.78 5.01
C LEU A 84 2.63 -2.19 5.07
N PHE A 85 3.35 -2.57 4.02
CA PHE A 85 4.09 -3.82 3.89
C PHE A 85 5.57 -3.58 3.58
N GLY A 86 6.32 -4.67 3.41
CA GLY A 86 7.72 -4.62 2.98
C GLY A 86 8.66 -4.02 4.04
N SER A 87 9.84 -3.59 3.59
CA SER A 87 10.92 -3.12 4.44
C SER A 87 10.52 -1.90 5.30
N TYR A 88 9.66 -1.03 4.78
CA TYR A 88 9.06 0.10 5.51
C TYR A 88 8.13 -0.32 6.66
N ALA A 89 7.43 -1.45 6.54
CA ALA A 89 6.64 -1.98 7.66
C ALA A 89 7.54 -2.53 8.77
N TRP A 90 8.62 -3.21 8.40
CA TRP A 90 9.59 -3.80 9.34
C TRP A 90 10.55 -2.80 9.98
N GLY A 91 10.54 -1.55 9.53
CA GLY A 91 11.42 -0.49 10.04
C GLY A 91 12.88 -0.64 9.61
N LYS A 92 13.14 -1.44 8.57
CA LYS A 92 14.48 -1.62 7.98
C LYS A 92 14.47 -1.36 6.46
N PRO A 93 14.01 -0.20 5.97
CA PRO A 93 14.18 0.14 4.56
C PRO A 93 15.64 0.51 4.25
N ASP A 94 16.01 0.36 2.99
CA ASP A 94 17.26 0.85 2.40
C ASP A 94 16.95 1.80 1.24
N ASN A 95 18.00 2.31 0.59
CA ASN A 95 17.89 3.30 -0.50
C ASN A 95 17.28 2.73 -1.80
N ASP A 96 17.10 1.41 -1.90
CA ASP A 96 16.52 0.73 -3.06
C ASP A 96 15.17 0.07 -2.69
N SER A 97 14.64 0.37 -1.51
CA SER A 97 13.40 -0.20 -1.00
C SER A 97 12.16 0.38 -1.68
N ASP A 98 11.34 -0.51 -2.24
CA ASP A 98 10.00 -0.19 -2.72
C ASP A 98 9.05 0.18 -1.57
N LEU A 99 8.06 1.04 -1.85
CA LEU A 99 6.93 1.26 -0.94
C LEU A 99 5.80 0.29 -1.29
N ASP A 100 5.62 -0.70 -0.42
CA ASP A 100 4.55 -1.69 -0.55
C ASP A 100 3.32 -1.27 0.28
N LEU A 101 2.20 -1.00 -0.40
CA LEU A 101 0.91 -0.72 0.23
C LEU A 101 -0.12 -1.78 -0.17
N PHE A 102 -0.93 -2.22 0.78
CA PHE A 102 -2.11 -3.05 0.52
C PHE A 102 -3.36 -2.22 0.76
N VAL A 103 -4.16 -2.05 -0.28
CA VAL A 103 -5.44 -1.35 -0.18
C VAL A 103 -6.55 -2.38 -0.16
N ILE A 104 -7.30 -2.38 0.93
CA ILE A 104 -8.46 -3.23 1.14
C ILE A 104 -9.69 -2.40 0.87
N MET A 105 -10.45 -2.77 -0.15
CA MET A 105 -11.70 -2.12 -0.51
C MET A 105 -12.58 -3.08 -1.31
N GLU A 106 -13.88 -2.99 -1.09
CA GLU A 106 -14.84 -3.66 -1.97
C GLU A 106 -14.84 -2.98 -3.34
N SER A 107 -14.87 -3.76 -4.41
CA SER A 107 -14.97 -3.21 -5.75
C SER A 107 -15.60 -4.22 -6.70
N ALA A 108 -16.59 -3.77 -7.46
CA ALA A 108 -17.21 -4.55 -8.53
C ALA A 108 -16.27 -4.74 -9.75
N GLU A 109 -15.17 -3.99 -9.84
CA GLU A 109 -14.19 -4.14 -10.92
C GLU A 109 -13.31 -5.39 -10.78
N ARG A 110 -12.96 -5.98 -11.93
CA ARG A 110 -11.99 -7.08 -12.03
C ARG A 110 -10.62 -6.64 -11.46
N PRO A 111 -9.87 -7.53 -10.79
CA PRO A 111 -8.61 -7.19 -10.11
C PRO A 111 -7.62 -6.36 -10.96
N ILE A 112 -7.50 -6.66 -12.26
CA ILE A 112 -6.59 -5.97 -13.18
C ILE A 112 -7.00 -4.50 -13.40
N LYS A 113 -8.29 -4.23 -13.62
CA LYS A 113 -8.79 -2.85 -13.80
C LYS A 113 -8.64 -2.05 -12.52
N ARG A 114 -8.90 -2.71 -11.39
CA ARG A 114 -8.77 -2.17 -10.06
C ARG A 114 -7.32 -1.76 -9.74
N ALA A 115 -6.33 -2.61 -10.01
CA ALA A 115 -4.92 -2.26 -9.82
C ALA A 115 -4.48 -1.09 -10.73
N ALA A 116 -5.05 -0.98 -11.92
CA ALA A 116 -4.75 0.10 -12.85
C ALA A 116 -5.34 1.45 -12.43
N SER A 117 -6.53 1.47 -11.81
CA SER A 117 -7.16 2.73 -11.37
C SER A 117 -6.36 3.43 -10.28
N ILE A 118 -5.69 2.66 -9.41
CA ILE A 118 -4.93 3.23 -8.28
C ILE A 118 -3.58 3.81 -8.72
N ARG A 119 -2.97 3.28 -9.79
CA ARG A 119 -1.73 3.85 -10.35
C ARG A 119 -1.89 5.26 -10.92
N ARG A 120 -3.12 5.77 -11.01
CA ARG A 120 -3.41 7.12 -11.55
C ARG A 120 -3.32 8.22 -10.48
N TYR A 121 -3.10 7.85 -9.22
CA TYR A 121 -2.99 8.74 -8.06
C TYR A 121 -1.62 8.56 -7.38
#